data_AF-A0A937YD64-F1
#
_entry.id   AF-A0A937YD64-F1
#
_cell.length_a   1.000
_cell.length_b   1.000
_cell.length_c   1.000
_cell.angle_alpha   90.00
_cell.angle_beta   90.00
_cell.angle_gamma   90.00
#
_symmetry.space_group_name_H-M   'P 1'
#
loop_
_entity.id
_entity.type
_entity.pdbx_description
1 polymer ?
#
loop_
_entity_poly.entity_id
_entity_poly.type
_entity_poly.pdbx_seq_one_letter_code
_entity_poly.pdbx_strand_id
1 'polypeptide(L)'
;MLDTNICIYLMKHQPPQVRARFADCFVGDVVISAITLAELEYGVACSGAAQAHNQVRLESLLEDILVAPFEARAARAYGPLRAANRERNKDALDKLIASHALSLEVTLVTNNEADFRGVPGLQVENWVNNH
;
A
#
# COMPACT_ATOMS: atom_id res chain seq x y z
N MET A 1 -1.75 5.82 3.62
CA MET A 1 -1.06 5.13 2.50
C MET A 1 -1.56 3.70 2.43
N LEU A 2 -2.20 3.30 1.34
CA LEU A 2 -2.62 1.90 1.16
C LEU A 2 -1.45 1.06 0.69
N ASP A 3 -1.33 -0.15 1.22
CA ASP A 3 -0.44 -1.17 0.67
C ASP A 3 -1.02 -1.81 -0.60
N THR A 4 -0.25 -2.70 -1.20
CA THR A 4 -0.60 -3.38 -2.45
C THR A 4 -1.80 -4.32 -2.29
N ASN A 5 -1.91 -5.02 -1.16
CA ASN A 5 -3.02 -5.94 -0.92
C ASN A 5 -4.36 -5.20 -0.78
N ILE A 6 -4.38 -4.07 -0.08
CA ILE A 6 -5.55 -3.23 0.10
C ILE A 6 -5.99 -2.63 -1.25
N CYS A 7 -5.05 -2.21 -2.10
CA CYS A 7 -5.37 -1.76 -3.46
C CYS A 7 -6.02 -2.88 -4.30
N ILE A 8 -5.48 -4.11 -4.22
CA ILE A 8 -6.06 -5.28 -4.91
C ILE A 8 -7.50 -5.54 -4.42
N TYR A 9 -7.77 -5.37 -3.12
CA TYR A 9 -9.12 -5.52 -2.57
C TYR A 9 -10.08 -4.46 -3.10
N LEU A 10 -9.64 -3.20 -3.22
CA LEU A 10 -10.44 -2.12 -3.81
C LEU A 10 -10.75 -2.39 -5.29
N MET A 11 -9.75 -2.79 -6.08
CA MET A 11 -9.93 -3.15 -7.50
C MET A 11 -10.88 -4.34 -7.71
N LYS A 12 -10.91 -5.29 -6.76
CA LYS A 12 -11.82 -6.45 -6.78
C LYS A 12 -13.18 -6.17 -6.14
N HIS A 13 -13.34 -5.02 -5.50
CA HIS A 13 -14.48 -4.67 -4.63
C HIS A 13 -14.77 -5.72 -3.54
N GLN A 14 -13.72 -6.39 -3.06
CA GLN A 14 -13.81 -7.42 -2.02
C GLN A 14 -12.55 -7.41 -1.14
N PRO A 15 -12.70 -7.45 0.20
CA PRO A 15 -13.96 -7.63 0.91
C PRO A 15 -14.75 -6.30 1.05
N PRO A 16 -16.09 -6.34 1.23
CA PRO A 16 -16.93 -5.14 1.22
C PRO A 16 -16.54 -4.08 2.25
N GLN A 17 -16.03 -4.48 3.42
CA GLN A 17 -15.62 -3.56 4.48
C GLN A 17 -14.47 -2.64 4.07
N VAL A 18 -13.53 -3.10 3.23
CA VAL A 18 -12.42 -2.28 2.73
C VAL A 18 -12.97 -1.16 1.85
N ARG A 19 -13.92 -1.48 0.98
CA ARG A 19 -14.60 -0.49 0.12
C ARG A 19 -15.44 0.48 0.95
N ALA A 20 -16.16 -0.01 1.96
CA ALA A 20 -16.95 0.85 2.85
C ALA A 20 -16.05 1.85 3.59
N ARG A 21 -14.95 1.37 4.18
CA ARG A 21 -13.98 2.24 4.86
C ARG A 21 -13.34 3.26 3.94
N PHE A 22 -13.05 2.88 2.69
CA PHE A 22 -12.54 3.78 1.67
C PHE A 22 -13.57 4.85 1.25
N ALA A 23 -14.85 4.49 1.18
CA ALA A 23 -15.93 5.43 0.85
C ALA A 23 -16.16 6.49 1.95
N ASP A 24 -15.71 6.24 3.17
CA ASP A 24 -15.73 7.22 4.27
C ASP A 24 -14.56 8.23 4.23
N CYS A 25 -13.61 8.06 3.31
CA CYS A 25 -12.48 8.98 3.13
C CYS A 25 -12.80 10.08 2.12
N PHE A 26 -12.24 11.27 2.33
CA PHE A 26 -12.28 12.36 1.37
C PHE A 26 -11.15 12.25 0.34
N VAL A 27 -11.32 12.90 -0.81
CA VAL A 27 -10.26 13.04 -1.81
C VAL A 27 -9.02 13.68 -1.16
N GLY A 28 -7.89 12.99 -1.26
CA GLY A 28 -6.62 13.42 -0.64
C GLY A 28 -6.31 12.76 0.71
N ASP A 29 -7.28 12.14 1.39
CA ASP A 29 -7.03 11.37 2.62
C ASP A 29 -6.25 10.09 2.36
N VAL A 30 -6.34 9.58 1.12
CA VAL A 30 -5.80 8.30 0.72
C VAL A 30 -4.77 8.50 -0.40
N VAL A 31 -3.64 7.82 -0.23
CA VAL A 31 -2.53 7.80 -1.19
C VAL A 31 -1.98 6.39 -1.31
N ILE A 32 -1.29 6.09 -2.40
CA ILE A 32 -0.44 4.91 -2.54
C ILE A 32 1.01 5.30 -2.80
N SER A 33 1.94 4.42 -2.44
CA SER A 33 3.35 4.59 -2.81
C SER A 33 3.53 4.34 -4.31
N ALA A 34 4.45 5.06 -4.97
CA ALA A 34 4.91 4.67 -6.31
C ALA A 34 5.45 3.23 -6.37
N ILE A 35 5.91 2.67 -5.24
CA ILE A 35 6.30 1.26 -5.13
C ILE A 35 5.08 0.34 -5.23
N THR A 36 3.97 0.69 -4.58
CA THR A 36 2.70 -0.03 -4.69
C THR A 36 2.16 0.02 -6.11
N LEU A 37 2.22 1.18 -6.76
CA LEU A 37 1.86 1.28 -8.19
C LEU A 37 2.70 0.33 -9.05
N ALA A 38 4.01 0.27 -8.83
CA ALA A 38 4.89 -0.64 -9.58
C ALA A 38 4.51 -2.12 -9.40
N GLU A 39 4.09 -2.53 -8.19
CA GLU A 39 3.60 -3.89 -7.94
C GLU A 39 2.26 -4.17 -8.63
N LEU A 40 1.34 -3.19 -8.62
CA LEU A 40 0.05 -3.30 -9.31
C LEU A 40 0.24 -3.43 -10.82
N GLU A 41 1.09 -2.58 -11.42
CA GLU A 41 1.43 -2.63 -12.85
C GLU A 41 2.04 -3.99 -13.23
N TYR A 42 2.96 -4.51 -12.42
CA TYR A 42 3.51 -5.85 -12.61
C TYR A 42 2.40 -6.92 -12.55
N GLY A 43 1.51 -6.83 -11.56
CA GLY A 43 0.36 -7.73 -11.44
C GLY A 43 -0.56 -7.69 -12.67
N VAL A 44 -0.85 -6.51 -13.20
CA VAL A 44 -1.64 -6.33 -14.44
C VAL A 44 -0.93 -6.97 -15.62
N ALA A 45 0.37 -6.71 -15.82
CA ALA A 45 1.16 -7.28 -16.91
C ALA A 45 1.21 -8.82 -16.86
N CYS A 46 1.18 -9.42 -15.66
CA CYS A 46 1.16 -10.87 -15.49
C CYS A 46 -0.25 -11.50 -15.57
N SER A 47 -1.32 -10.71 -15.76
CA SER A 47 -2.71 -11.19 -15.69
C SER A 47 -3.23 -11.94 -16.92
N GLY A 48 -2.39 -12.11 -17.96
CA GLY A 48 -2.73 -12.88 -19.17
C GLY A 48 -4.03 -12.37 -19.83
N ALA A 49 -5.00 -13.25 -20.04
CA ALA A 49 -6.28 -12.90 -20.67
C ALA A 49 -7.07 -11.81 -19.93
N ALA A 50 -6.82 -11.63 -18.62
CA ALA A 50 -7.48 -10.60 -17.81
C ALA A 50 -6.75 -9.24 -17.82
N GLN A 51 -5.60 -9.12 -18.51
CA GLN A 51 -4.76 -7.92 -18.48
C GLN A 51 -5.55 -6.65 -18.85
N ALA A 52 -6.28 -6.64 -19.97
CA ALA A 52 -7.04 -5.46 -20.40
C ALA A 52 -8.11 -5.05 -19.37
N HIS A 53 -8.75 -6.03 -18.73
CA HIS A 53 -9.75 -5.78 -17.69
C HIS A 53 -9.13 -5.25 -16.40
N ASN A 54 -7.99 -5.80 -15.99
CA ASN A 54 -7.28 -5.34 -14.79
C ASN A 54 -6.64 -3.96 -14.99
N GLN A 55 -6.23 -3.63 -16.22
CA GLN A 55 -5.75 -2.29 -16.58
C GLN A 55 -6.84 -1.23 -16.33
N VAL A 56 -8.06 -1.46 -16.82
CA VAL A 56 -9.20 -0.54 -16.60
C VAL A 56 -9.50 -0.36 -15.10
N ARG A 57 -9.40 -1.44 -14.31
CA ARG A 57 -9.58 -1.36 -12.85
C ARG A 57 -8.48 -0.56 -12.16
N LEU A 58 -7.24 -0.69 -12.62
CA LEU A 58 -6.11 0.06 -12.07
C LEU A 58 -6.28 1.54 -12.42
N GLU A 59 -6.61 1.87 -13.67
CA GLU A 59 -6.86 3.24 -14.11
C GLU A 59 -7.98 3.90 -13.30
N SER A 60 -9.10 3.20 -13.10
CA SER A 60 -10.20 3.70 -12.25
C SER A 60 -9.77 3.93 -10.79
N LEU A 61 -8.91 3.08 -10.23
CA LEU A 61 -8.38 3.30 -8.88
C LEU A 61 -7.50 4.57 -8.82
N LEU A 62 -6.73 4.83 -9.88
CA LEU A 62 -5.81 5.97 -9.96
C LEU A 62 -6.52 7.31 -10.24
N GLU A 63 -7.79 7.29 -10.65
CA GLU A 63 -8.64 8.49 -10.69
C GLU A 63 -8.97 9.00 -9.27
N ASP A 64 -9.11 8.08 -8.31
CA ASP A 64 -9.51 8.40 -6.93
C ASP A 64 -8.32 8.52 -5.95
N ILE A 65 -7.18 7.88 -6.25
CA ILE A 65 -6.05 7.75 -5.33
C ILE A 65 -4.77 8.37 -5.89
N LEU A 66 -4.20 9.30 -5.14
CA LEU A 66 -2.93 9.93 -5.50
C LEU A 66 -1.74 8.98 -5.30
N VAL A 67 -0.83 8.98 -6.27
CA VAL A 67 0.43 8.25 -6.21
C VAL A 67 1.52 9.16 -5.65
N ALA A 68 2.00 8.85 -4.45
CA ALA A 68 3.11 9.58 -3.85
C ALA A 68 4.45 9.15 -4.48
N PRO A 69 5.32 10.09 -4.92
CA PRO A 69 6.63 9.77 -5.46
C PRO A 69 7.58 9.26 -4.37
N PHE A 70 8.36 8.21 -4.65
CA PHE A 70 9.35 7.69 -3.72
C PHE A 70 10.63 8.53 -3.75
N GLU A 71 10.71 9.54 -2.89
CA GLU A 71 11.81 10.51 -2.87
C GLU A 71 12.99 10.11 -1.95
N ALA A 72 14.07 10.89 -1.96
CA ALA A 72 15.24 10.67 -1.11
C ALA A 72 14.92 10.60 0.39
N ARG A 73 13.88 11.29 0.87
CA ARG A 73 13.43 11.19 2.28
C ARG A 73 12.90 9.79 2.62
N ALA A 74 12.14 9.17 1.71
CA ALA A 74 11.64 7.81 1.88
C ALA A 74 12.80 6.80 1.87
N ALA A 75 13.77 7.00 0.97
CA ALA A 75 14.99 6.20 0.93
C ALA A 75 15.81 6.31 2.24
N ARG A 76 15.91 7.49 2.84
CA ARG A 76 16.60 7.68 4.13
C ARG A 76 15.88 7.01 5.29
N ALA A 77 14.54 7.02 5.30
CA ALA A 77 13.74 6.33 6.31
C ALA A 77 13.88 4.80 6.23
N TYR A 78 14.19 4.24 5.06
CA TYR A 78 14.35 2.80 4.86
C TYR A 78 15.49 2.19 5.67
N GLY A 79 16.64 2.86 5.76
CA GLY A 79 17.84 2.32 6.42
C GLY A 79 17.60 1.92 7.88
N PRO A 80 17.15 2.84 8.76
CA PRO A 80 16.81 2.53 10.15
C PRO A 80 15.70 1.48 10.26
N LEU A 81 14.63 1.60 9.46
CA LEU A 81 13.52 0.65 9.46
C LEU A 81 13.99 -0.78 9.15
N ARG A 82 14.83 -0.93 8.12
CA ARG A 82 15.40 -2.22 7.71
C ARG A 82 16.39 -2.75 8.75
N ALA A 83 17.17 -1.88 9.39
CA ALA A 83 18.11 -2.26 10.43
C ALA A 83 17.41 -2.79 11.69
N ALA A 84 16.24 -2.25 12.04
CA ALA A 84 15.43 -2.72 13.16
C ALA A 84 14.74 -4.07 12.88
N ASN A 85 14.56 -4.45 11.61
CA ASN A 85 13.81 -5.64 11.18
C ASN A 85 14.66 -6.60 10.31
N ARG A 86 15.93 -6.79 10.68
CA ARG A 86 16.91 -7.57 9.89
C ARG A 86 16.51 -9.02 9.64
N GLU A 87 15.91 -9.67 10.62
CA GLU A 87 15.55 -11.10 10.57
C GLU A 87 14.34 -11.40 9.66
N ARG A 88 13.52 -10.38 9.34
CA ARG A 88 12.33 -10.55 8.49
C ARG A 88 12.68 -10.36 7.02
N ASN A 89 13.16 -11.44 6.40
CA ASN A 89 13.66 -11.42 5.04
C ASN A 89 12.61 -11.35 3.93
N LYS A 90 11.31 -11.51 4.21
CA LYS A 90 10.38 -11.87 3.13
C LYS A 90 9.95 -10.77 2.17
N ASP A 91 9.74 -9.52 2.59
CA ASP A 91 9.31 -8.51 1.60
C ASP A 91 10.14 -7.22 1.69
N ALA A 92 10.96 -7.00 0.66
CA ALA A 92 11.76 -5.80 0.51
C ALA A 92 10.91 -4.60 0.06
N LEU A 93 9.92 -4.85 -0.80
CA LEU A 93 8.97 -3.83 -1.30
C LEU A 93 8.08 -3.33 -0.17
N ASP A 94 7.54 -4.22 0.67
CA ASP A 94 6.76 -3.83 1.86
C ASP A 94 7.53 -2.89 2.78
N LYS A 95 8.83 -3.11 2.97
CA LYS A 95 9.66 -2.22 3.79
C LYS A 95 9.91 -0.87 3.12
N LEU A 96 9.97 -0.82 1.78
CA LEU A 96 10.02 0.44 1.05
C LEU A 96 8.69 1.19 1.18
N ILE A 97 7.55 0.51 1.09
CA ILE A 97 6.23 1.10 1.31
C ILE A 97 6.12 1.63 2.74
N ALA A 98 6.51 0.84 3.74
CA ALA A 98 6.50 1.25 5.14
C ALA A 98 7.44 2.44 5.42
N SER A 99 8.65 2.44 4.84
CA SER A 99 9.54 3.58 4.98
C SER A 99 9.00 4.83 4.29
N HIS A 100 8.26 4.65 3.19
CA HIS A 100 7.60 5.74 2.50
C HIS A 100 6.49 6.34 3.38
N ALA A 101 5.59 5.50 3.92
CA ALA A 101 4.55 5.93 4.86
C ALA A 101 5.15 6.66 6.07
N LEU A 102 6.23 6.12 6.65
CA LEU A 102 6.95 6.75 7.75
C LEU A 102 7.51 8.14 7.36
N SER A 103 8.09 8.28 6.17
CA SER A 103 8.67 9.55 5.70
C SER A 103 7.66 10.64 5.35
N LEU A 104 6.40 10.24 5.14
CA LEU A 104 5.26 11.13 4.91
C LEU A 104 4.44 11.37 6.18
N GLU A 105 4.78 10.69 7.28
CA GLU A 105 4.04 10.75 8.55
C GLU A 105 2.56 10.35 8.39
N VAL A 106 2.27 9.36 7.54
CA VAL A 106 0.92 8.85 7.27
C VAL A 106 0.74 7.42 7.79
N THR A 107 -0.51 7.06 8.09
CA THR A 107 -0.89 5.69 8.44
C THR A 107 -0.71 4.74 7.27
N LEU A 108 -0.01 3.62 7.48
CA LEU A 108 0.04 2.50 6.55
C LEU A 108 -1.19 1.61 6.75
N VAL A 109 -1.98 1.42 5.70
CA VAL A 109 -3.14 0.52 5.71
C VAL A 109 -2.75 -0.79 5.05
N THR A 110 -2.88 -1.90 5.77
CA THR A 110 -2.44 -3.22 5.31
C THR A 110 -3.34 -4.33 5.84
N ASN A 111 -3.32 -5.50 5.21
CA ASN A 111 -3.90 -6.73 5.76
C ASN A 111 -2.90 -7.56 6.59
N ASN A 112 -1.61 -7.18 6.57
CA ASN A 112 -0.50 -7.91 7.18
C ASN A 112 0.16 -7.10 8.31
N GLU A 113 -0.64 -6.54 9.21
CA GLU A 113 -0.16 -5.70 10.33
C GLU A 113 1.01 -6.34 11.12
N ALA A 114 1.02 -7.67 11.22
CA ALA A 114 2.03 -8.43 11.93
C ALA A 114 3.44 -8.19 11.39
N ASP A 115 3.57 -7.88 10.10
CA ASP A 115 4.85 -7.64 9.41
C ASP A 115 5.47 -6.28 9.75
N PHE A 116 4.63 -5.34 10.20
CA PHE A 116 5.01 -3.98 10.56
C PHE A 116 5.01 -3.71 12.07
N ARG A 117 4.62 -4.69 12.89
CA ARG A 117 4.69 -4.60 14.35
C ARG A 117 6.11 -4.30 14.81
N GLY A 118 6.26 -3.27 15.64
CA GLY A 118 7.53 -2.88 16.24
C GLY A 118 8.38 -1.94 15.39
N VAL A 119 7.90 -1.48 14.23
CA VAL A 119 8.53 -0.38 13.48
C VAL A 119 8.29 0.94 14.24
N PRO A 120 9.32 1.59 14.80
CA PRO A 120 9.13 2.81 15.58
C PRO A 120 8.57 3.95 14.71
N GLY A 121 7.52 4.62 15.20
CA GLY A 121 6.89 5.78 14.55
C GLY A 121 5.95 5.46 13.40
N LEU A 122 5.85 4.20 12.95
CA LEU A 122 4.92 3.81 11.90
C LEU A 122 3.54 3.53 12.48
N GLN A 123 2.54 4.28 12.03
CA GLN A 123 1.13 4.00 12.33
C GLN A 123 0.60 2.97 11.33
N VAL A 124 -0.12 1.97 11.82
CA VAL A 124 -0.65 0.87 11.01
C VAL A 124 -2.13 0.65 11.29
N GLU A 125 -2.93 0.55 10.24
CA GLU A 125 -4.35 0.18 10.30
C GLU A 125 -4.63 -1.06 9.47
N ASN A 126 -5.61 -1.85 9.89
CA ASN A 126 -6.07 -3.03 9.17
C ASN A 126 -7.56 -2.90 8.82
N TRP A 127 -7.86 -2.68 7.54
CA TRP A 127 -9.25 -2.50 7.08
C TRP A 127 -9.98 -3.82 6.79
N VAL A 128 -9.30 -4.97 6.89
CA VAL A 128 -9.90 -6.28 6.63
C VAL A 128 -10.56 -6.85 7.87
N ASN A 129 -9.92 -6.66 9.03
CA ASN A 129 -10.28 -7.31 10.30
C ASN A 129 -11.04 -6.41 11.28
N ASN A 130 -11.55 -5.26 10.85
CA ASN A 130 -12.36 -4.39 11.72
C ASN A 130 -13.68 -5.10 12.10
N HIS A 131 -13.67 -5.71 13.28
CA HIS A 131 -14.84 -6.09 14.07
C HIS A 131 -14.95 -5.15 15.27
#